data_AF-A0A838VVM1-F1
#
_entry.id   AF-A0A838VVM1-F1
#
_cell.length_a   1.000
_cell.length_b   1.000
_cell.length_c   1.000
_cell.angle_alpha   90.00
_cell.angle_beta   90.00
_cell.angle_gamma   90.00
#
_symmetry.space_group_name_H-M   'P 1'
#
loop_
_entity.id
_entity.type
_entity.pdbx_description
1 polymer ?
#
loop_
_entity_poly.entity_id
_entity_poly.type
_entity_poly.pdbx_seq_one_letter_code
_entity_poly.pdbx_strand_id
1 'polypeptide(L)'
;MALQEISRAVKIHDYIGKLERLTNLSLKNSPIILGLSSQKNIFDLPPDTKDSYEYVEQLYGDISDHDLLFKAMRTGWSYLNSSRKLFPESKEECYKQLIKSYAFHKAKQLGYLISDNQLKEKQVCHGEYEAYYAVHEIFYGHALGIWERKSDFDWFMYNYASWHQNVKLITSQFIVPSSLHQNITPYILDQLWLVCDAKNQVRLLGLEISGEQHFFNRIDRDSKTLGNENHLKSLGYEMYYVPSWWCRVDPYRVICEFLDVSGIFPDAIRYLIGSELNSIDKYICGICHAPMVRWNWDWIQKCKVGNSTVLAHKSCAIHQSSSCC
;
A
#
# COMPACT_ATOMS: atom_id res chain seq x y z
N MET A 1 13.62 -24.94 -2.80
CA MET A 1 12.99 -23.61 -2.83
C MET A 1 11.46 -23.71 -2.70
N ALA A 2 10.76 -24.39 -3.62
CA ALA A 2 9.30 -24.59 -3.61
C ALA A 2 8.68 -25.10 -2.28
N LEU A 3 9.30 -26.09 -1.62
CA LEU A 3 8.79 -26.62 -0.33
C LEU A 3 8.88 -25.60 0.81
N GLN A 4 9.88 -24.72 0.80
CA GLN A 4 10.02 -23.67 1.82
C GLN A 4 8.98 -22.56 1.63
N GLU A 5 8.65 -22.24 0.39
CA GLU A 5 7.62 -21.27 0.01
C GLU A 5 6.23 -21.73 0.48
N ILE A 6 5.86 -22.97 0.18
CA ILE A 6 4.61 -23.59 0.65
C ILE A 6 4.58 -23.63 2.18
N SER A 7 5.66 -24.07 2.82
CA SER A 7 5.74 -24.10 4.29
C SER A 7 5.53 -22.73 4.93
N ARG A 8 6.09 -21.68 4.33
CA ARG A 8 5.89 -20.29 4.80
C ARG A 8 4.46 -19.82 4.58
N ALA A 9 3.82 -20.14 3.43
CA ALA A 9 2.42 -19.82 3.18
C ALA A 9 1.49 -20.50 4.21
N VAL A 10 1.73 -21.78 4.51
CA VAL A 10 1.03 -22.51 5.58
C VAL A 10 1.16 -21.78 6.93
N LYS A 11 2.38 -21.36 7.30
CA LYS A 11 2.59 -20.62 8.56
C LYS A 11 1.81 -19.31 8.64
N ILE A 12 1.65 -18.58 7.52
CA ILE A 12 0.86 -17.34 7.48
C ILE A 12 -0.63 -17.64 7.66
N HIS A 13 -1.17 -18.64 6.94
CA HIS A 13 -2.57 -19.05 7.09
C HIS A 13 -2.87 -19.59 8.50
N ASP A 14 -1.96 -20.39 9.06
CA ASP A 14 -2.05 -20.88 10.45
C ASP A 14 -2.02 -19.73 11.46
N TYR A 15 -1.16 -18.74 11.22
CA TYR A 15 -1.07 -17.55 12.05
C TYR A 15 -2.41 -16.80 12.04
N ILE A 16 -2.97 -16.53 10.86
CA ILE A 16 -4.28 -15.87 10.72
C ILE A 16 -5.38 -16.67 11.44
N GLY A 17 -5.42 -17.99 11.27
CA GLY A 17 -6.39 -18.84 11.98
C GLY A 17 -6.18 -18.89 13.51
N LYS A 18 -4.96 -18.64 14.00
CA LYS A 18 -4.71 -18.41 15.45
C LYS A 18 -5.25 -17.05 15.87
N LEU A 19 -5.06 -15.99 15.08
CA LEU A 19 -5.59 -14.67 15.39
C LEU A 19 -7.12 -14.66 15.41
N GLU A 20 -7.79 -15.34 14.47
CA GLU A 20 -9.26 -15.48 14.47
C GLU A 20 -9.76 -16.10 15.78
N ARG A 21 -9.10 -17.17 16.24
CA ARG A 21 -9.44 -17.84 17.52
C ARG A 21 -9.19 -16.96 18.73
N LEU A 22 -8.14 -16.12 18.71
CA LEU A 22 -7.81 -15.22 19.81
C LEU A 22 -8.75 -14.00 19.87
N THR A 23 -9.18 -13.48 18.71
CA THR A 23 -10.01 -12.26 18.62
C THR A 23 -11.51 -12.54 18.57
N ASN A 24 -11.91 -13.77 18.23
CA ASN A 24 -13.26 -14.13 17.80
C ASN A 24 -13.79 -13.27 16.63
N LEU A 25 -12.88 -12.77 15.77
CA LEU A 25 -13.22 -12.06 14.53
C LEU A 25 -13.00 -13.00 13.35
N SER A 26 -13.86 -12.91 12.32
CA SER A 26 -13.61 -13.57 11.04
C SER A 26 -12.66 -12.69 10.22
N LEU A 27 -11.37 -13.03 10.26
CA LEU A 27 -10.31 -12.30 9.56
C LEU A 27 -10.19 -12.76 8.12
N LYS A 28 -10.42 -14.05 7.84
CA LYS A 28 -10.27 -14.61 6.50
C LYS A 28 -11.33 -14.13 5.51
N ASN A 29 -12.50 -13.76 6.03
CA ASN A 29 -13.60 -13.17 5.27
C ASN A 29 -13.76 -11.67 5.54
N SER A 30 -12.83 -11.05 6.29
CA SER A 30 -12.91 -9.61 6.54
C SER A 30 -12.71 -8.85 5.24
N PRO A 31 -13.39 -7.70 5.06
CA PRO A 31 -13.06 -6.81 3.96
C PRO A 31 -11.59 -6.39 4.07
N ILE A 32 -10.99 -6.07 2.92
CA ILE A 32 -9.61 -5.57 2.88
C ILE A 32 -9.56 -4.11 3.35
N ILE A 33 -10.52 -3.30 2.91
CA ILE A 33 -10.71 -1.94 3.38
C ILE A 33 -11.65 -1.97 4.60
N LEU A 34 -11.12 -1.63 5.77
CA LEU A 34 -11.86 -1.60 7.03
C LEU A 34 -12.57 -0.28 7.27
N GLY A 35 -12.03 0.80 6.71
CA GLY A 35 -12.55 2.15 6.81
C GLY A 35 -12.16 2.93 5.57
N LEU A 36 -13.10 3.74 5.08
CA LEU A 36 -12.97 4.56 3.89
C LEU A 36 -13.44 5.98 4.20
N SER A 37 -12.80 6.96 3.59
CA SER A 37 -13.22 8.36 3.72
C SER A 37 -14.66 8.53 3.22
N SER A 38 -15.50 9.16 4.02
CA SER A 38 -16.86 9.52 3.63
C SER A 38 -16.91 10.73 2.70
N GLN A 39 -15.80 11.44 2.53
CA GLN A 39 -15.72 12.70 1.78
C GLN A 39 -14.45 12.74 0.93
N LYS A 40 -14.57 13.27 -0.29
CA LYS A 40 -13.42 13.63 -1.13
C LYS A 40 -12.99 15.05 -0.77
N ASN A 41 -11.74 15.21 -0.35
CA ASN A 41 -11.19 16.50 0.06
C ASN A 41 -10.27 17.01 -1.04
N ILE A 42 -10.67 18.10 -1.67
CA ILE A 42 -9.96 18.68 -2.82
C ILE A 42 -9.30 19.98 -2.40
N PHE A 43 -8.02 20.11 -2.71
CA PHE A 43 -7.25 21.33 -2.56
C PHE A 43 -7.04 21.98 -3.92
N ASP A 44 -7.44 23.24 -4.04
CA ASP A 44 -7.13 24.05 -5.21
C ASP A 44 -5.66 24.52 -5.16
N LEU A 45 -4.95 24.32 -6.26
CA LEU A 45 -3.60 24.81 -6.48
C LEU A 45 -3.65 26.21 -7.13
N PRO A 46 -2.65 27.07 -6.87
CA PRO A 46 -2.55 28.37 -7.53
C PRO A 46 -2.56 28.22 -9.06
N PRO A 47 -3.26 29.12 -9.80
CA PRO A 47 -3.29 29.08 -11.26
C PRO A 47 -1.93 29.42 -11.89
N ASP A 48 -1.13 30.25 -11.21
CA ASP A 48 0.21 30.63 -11.62
C ASP A 48 1.23 29.75 -10.89
N THR A 49 1.68 28.69 -11.55
CA THR A 49 2.73 27.83 -11.00
C THR A 49 4.09 28.49 -11.17
N LYS A 50 4.81 28.72 -10.08
CA LYS A 50 6.26 28.99 -10.17
C LYS A 50 6.99 27.67 -10.27
N ASP A 51 8.00 27.60 -11.12
CA ASP A 51 8.93 26.47 -11.17
C ASP A 51 9.80 26.47 -9.91
N SER A 52 9.26 26.02 -8.78
CA SER A 52 10.02 25.83 -7.53
C SER A 52 10.48 24.39 -7.43
N TYR A 53 11.63 24.10 -8.04
CA TYR A 53 12.22 22.76 -8.09
C TYR A 53 12.68 22.25 -6.71
N GLU A 54 13.09 23.16 -5.82
CA GLU A 54 13.74 22.80 -4.55
C GLU A 54 12.84 21.97 -3.62
N TYR A 55 11.59 22.38 -3.41
CA TYR A 55 10.70 21.66 -2.50
C TYR A 55 10.24 20.31 -3.06
N VAL A 56 10.07 20.22 -4.38
CA VAL A 56 9.67 18.99 -5.05
C VAL A 56 10.78 17.95 -4.92
N GLU A 57 12.03 18.32 -5.18
CA GLU A 57 13.16 17.41 -5.02
C GLU A 57 13.33 16.94 -3.55
N GLN A 58 13.08 17.83 -2.58
CA GLN A 58 13.13 17.46 -1.16
C GLN A 58 12.02 16.46 -0.78
N LEU A 59 10.82 16.58 -1.35
CA LEU A 59 9.72 15.62 -1.12
C LEU A 59 10.07 14.21 -1.61
N TYR A 60 10.84 14.11 -2.70
CA TYR A 60 11.30 12.83 -3.25
C TYR A 60 12.59 12.30 -2.65
N GLY A 61 13.44 13.20 -2.12
CA GLY A 61 14.78 12.87 -1.65
C GLY A 61 14.87 12.49 -0.17
N ASP A 62 13.89 12.87 0.65
CA ASP A 62 13.88 12.65 2.10
C ASP A 62 12.51 12.17 2.60
N ILE A 63 12.42 11.76 3.87
CA ILE A 63 11.13 11.56 4.53
C ILE A 63 10.36 12.89 4.49
N SER A 64 9.24 12.87 3.77
CA SER A 64 8.36 14.01 3.59
C SER A 64 7.57 14.34 4.86
N ASP A 65 7.28 15.63 5.03
CA ASP A 65 6.42 16.14 6.08
C ASP A 65 5.34 17.08 5.52
N HIS A 66 4.30 17.30 6.32
CA HIS A 66 3.16 18.16 6.00
C HIS A 66 3.56 19.59 5.62
N ASP A 67 4.48 20.22 6.36
CA ASP A 67 4.80 21.62 6.11
C ASP A 67 5.55 21.77 4.79
N LEU A 68 6.46 20.85 4.48
CA LEU A 68 7.15 20.80 3.20
C LEU A 68 6.16 20.58 2.04
N LEU A 69 5.24 19.63 2.19
CA LEU A 69 4.21 19.35 1.17
C LEU A 69 3.33 20.57 0.89
N PHE A 70 2.80 21.21 1.94
CA PHE A 70 1.93 22.36 1.77
C PHE A 70 2.68 23.60 1.27
N LYS A 71 3.97 23.75 1.59
CA LYS A 71 4.83 24.76 0.95
C LYS A 71 4.92 24.50 -0.56
N ALA A 72 5.25 23.27 -0.97
CA ALA A 72 5.33 22.90 -2.39
C ALA A 72 4.01 23.14 -3.13
N MET A 73 2.88 22.73 -2.54
CA MET A 73 1.54 22.97 -3.10
C MET A 73 1.23 24.47 -3.27
N ARG A 74 1.54 25.31 -2.27
CA ARG A 74 1.27 26.77 -2.29
C ARG A 74 2.14 27.54 -3.28
N THR A 75 3.34 27.08 -3.56
CA THR A 75 4.23 27.73 -4.54
C THR A 75 3.88 27.38 -5.98
N GLY A 76 2.88 26.51 -6.17
CA GLY A 76 2.51 25.97 -7.46
C GLY A 76 3.39 24.78 -7.80
N TRP A 77 2.73 23.68 -8.13
CA TRP A 77 3.41 22.45 -8.53
C TRP A 77 3.47 22.40 -10.05
N SER A 78 4.51 22.97 -10.68
CA SER A 78 4.57 23.02 -12.15
C SER A 78 5.02 21.70 -12.81
N TYR A 79 5.56 20.74 -12.04
CA TYR A 79 6.19 19.56 -12.64
C TYR A 79 5.96 18.27 -11.87
N LEU A 80 5.15 17.36 -12.43
CA LEU A 80 5.13 15.94 -12.08
C LEU A 80 4.98 15.07 -13.32
N ASN A 81 6.06 15.04 -14.09
CA ASN A 81 6.55 13.77 -14.60
C ASN A 81 7.83 13.45 -13.82
N SER A 82 7.69 13.12 -12.53
CA SER A 82 8.80 12.64 -11.69
C SER A 82 9.16 11.20 -12.05
N SER A 83 9.31 10.92 -13.35
CA SER A 83 9.73 9.63 -13.89
C SER A 83 11.10 9.16 -13.38
N ARG A 84 11.78 9.94 -12.53
CA ARG A 84 13.16 9.67 -12.11
C ARG A 84 13.34 9.12 -10.71
N LYS A 85 12.43 9.35 -9.73
CA LYS A 85 12.55 8.77 -8.36
C LYS A 85 11.22 8.72 -7.59
N LEU A 86 10.16 8.15 -8.17
CA LEU A 86 8.89 7.94 -7.44
C LEU A 86 9.00 6.86 -6.35
N PHE A 87 9.96 5.95 -6.48
CA PHE A 87 10.12 4.81 -5.59
C PHE A 87 11.61 4.46 -5.40
N PRO A 88 11.98 3.83 -4.26
CA PRO A 88 13.27 3.17 -4.12
C PRO A 88 13.47 2.13 -5.22
N GLU A 89 14.70 1.97 -5.71
CA GLU A 89 15.00 1.10 -6.87
C GLU A 89 14.93 -0.39 -6.53
N SER A 90 14.82 -0.74 -5.24
CA SER A 90 14.77 -2.11 -4.75
C SER A 90 13.95 -2.28 -3.48
N LYS A 91 13.46 -3.51 -3.30
CA LYS A 91 12.77 -3.98 -2.10
C LYS A 91 13.64 -3.77 -0.84
N GLU A 92 14.94 -3.99 -0.94
CA GLU A 92 15.91 -3.82 0.15
C GLU A 92 16.09 -2.36 0.56
N GLU A 93 15.96 -1.40 -0.36
CA GLU A 93 16.06 0.02 -0.07
C GLU A 93 14.82 0.54 0.69
N CYS A 94 13.61 0.13 0.26
CA CYS A 94 12.38 0.32 1.02
C CYS A 94 12.52 -0.23 2.45
N TYR A 95 13.05 -1.45 2.58
CA TYR A 95 13.24 -2.11 3.87
C TYR A 95 14.19 -1.33 4.79
N LYS A 96 15.29 -0.80 4.26
CA LYS A 96 16.26 0.00 5.03
C LYS A 96 15.63 1.28 5.59
N GLN A 97 14.81 1.98 4.82
CA GLN A 97 14.13 3.20 5.27
C GLN A 97 13.16 2.91 6.43
N LEU A 98 12.38 1.84 6.33
CA LEU A 98 11.38 1.49 7.35
C LEU A 98 12.01 1.00 8.67
N ILE A 99 13.07 0.18 8.62
CA ILE A 99 13.63 -0.43 9.83
C ILE A 99 14.38 0.56 10.71
N LYS A 100 15.14 1.48 10.10
CA LYS A 100 15.98 2.40 10.85
C LYS A 100 15.20 3.59 11.40
N SER A 101 13.86 3.52 11.39
CA SER A 101 13.01 4.55 12.00
C SER A 101 13.32 5.95 11.45
N TYR A 102 13.62 6.07 10.15
CA TYR A 102 14.08 7.32 9.52
C TYR A 102 13.09 8.47 9.78
N ALA A 103 11.78 8.20 9.70
CA ALA A 103 10.76 9.20 9.98
C ALA A 103 10.79 9.71 11.43
N PHE A 104 11.08 8.85 12.41
CA PHE A 104 11.24 9.27 13.80
C PHE A 104 12.54 10.08 14.00
N HIS A 105 13.63 9.73 13.31
CA HIS A 105 14.85 10.54 13.32
C HIS A 105 14.61 11.92 12.70
N LYS A 106 13.93 11.98 11.55
CA LYS A 106 13.56 13.23 10.89
C LYS A 106 12.62 14.07 11.75
N ALA A 107 11.60 13.46 12.36
CA ALA A 107 10.72 14.15 13.30
C ALA A 107 11.50 14.75 14.48
N LYS A 108 12.45 14.00 15.06
CA LYS A 108 13.32 14.53 16.12
C LYS A 108 14.14 15.75 15.66
N GLN A 109 14.65 15.73 14.43
CA GLN A 109 15.36 16.88 13.82
C GLN A 109 14.45 18.09 13.60
N LEU A 110 13.17 17.86 13.28
CA LEU A 110 12.14 18.90 13.14
C LEU A 110 11.65 19.46 14.50
N GLY A 111 12.20 18.96 15.61
CA GLY A 111 11.91 19.46 16.96
C GLY A 111 10.80 18.72 17.70
N TYR A 112 10.27 17.62 17.16
CA TYR A 112 9.27 16.82 17.85
C TYR A 112 9.87 16.02 19.02
N LEU A 113 9.05 15.79 20.05
CA LEU A 113 9.41 14.92 21.16
C LEU A 113 9.31 13.43 20.76
N ILE A 114 10.47 12.82 20.50
CA ILE A 114 10.62 11.41 20.15
C ILE A 114 11.42 10.69 21.23
N SER A 115 10.82 9.64 21.81
CA SER A 115 11.50 8.81 22.81
C SER A 115 12.59 7.94 22.19
N ASP A 116 13.65 7.63 22.94
CA ASP A 116 14.73 6.77 22.45
C ASP A 116 14.25 5.35 22.09
N ASN A 117 13.14 4.89 22.68
CA ASN A 117 12.53 3.62 22.30
C ASN A 117 11.97 3.64 20.87
N GLN A 118 11.41 4.77 20.42
CA GLN A 118 10.90 4.94 19.05
C GLN A 118 12.03 5.07 18.02
N LEU A 119 13.25 5.40 18.45
CA LEU A 119 14.44 5.44 17.59
C LEU A 119 15.11 4.07 17.42
N LYS A 120 14.68 3.05 18.15
CA LYS A 120 15.24 1.69 18.02
C LYS A 120 14.81 1.04 16.71
N GLU A 121 15.67 0.17 16.19
CA GLU A 121 15.45 -0.57 14.96
C GLU A 121 14.16 -1.42 15.07
N LYS A 122 13.20 -1.17 14.16
CA LYS A 122 11.93 -1.91 13.95
C LYS A 122 10.70 -1.44 14.75
N GLN A 123 10.16 -0.29 14.36
CA GLN A 123 8.82 0.19 14.77
C GLN A 123 7.69 -0.13 13.77
N VAL A 124 8.02 -0.65 12.59
CA VAL A 124 7.11 -0.83 11.45
C VAL A 124 6.59 -2.26 11.37
N CYS A 125 5.30 -2.43 11.04
CA CYS A 125 4.74 -3.75 10.78
C CYS A 125 5.18 -4.28 9.40
N HIS A 126 5.29 -5.60 9.28
CA HIS A 126 5.71 -6.22 8.00
C HIS A 126 4.74 -5.92 6.84
N GLY A 127 3.47 -5.66 7.15
CA GLY A 127 2.45 -5.34 6.15
C GLY A 127 2.69 -4.00 5.44
N GLU A 128 3.18 -2.99 6.17
CA GLU A 128 3.52 -1.66 5.61
C GLU A 128 4.53 -1.77 4.48
N TYR A 129 5.58 -2.54 4.74
CA TYR A 129 6.65 -2.83 3.80
C TYR A 129 6.15 -3.56 2.54
N GLU A 130 5.41 -4.65 2.71
CA GLU A 130 4.93 -5.45 1.58
C GLU A 130 3.94 -4.66 0.73
N ALA A 131 3.06 -3.86 1.35
CA ALA A 131 2.14 -2.98 0.63
C ALA A 131 2.90 -1.93 -0.18
N TYR A 132 3.88 -1.24 0.42
CA TYR A 132 4.66 -0.21 -0.29
C TYR A 132 5.43 -0.80 -1.48
N TYR A 133 6.00 -2.00 -1.32
CA TYR A 133 6.64 -2.71 -2.42
C TYR A 133 5.64 -3.12 -3.52
N ALA A 134 4.43 -3.55 -3.16
CA ALA A 134 3.41 -3.87 -4.15
C ALA A 134 3.00 -2.65 -5.00
N VAL A 135 3.02 -1.44 -4.42
CA VAL A 135 2.79 -0.20 -5.18
C VAL A 135 3.79 -0.06 -6.32
N HIS A 136 5.08 -0.25 -6.05
CA HIS A 136 6.14 -0.21 -7.06
C HIS A 136 5.82 -1.16 -8.22
N GLU A 137 5.56 -2.42 -7.93
CA GLU A 137 5.32 -3.44 -8.96
C GLU A 137 4.03 -3.19 -9.78
N ILE A 138 2.99 -2.63 -9.15
CA ILE A 138 1.75 -2.24 -9.86
C ILE A 138 2.00 -1.02 -10.75
N PHE A 139 2.76 -0.04 -10.25
CA PHE A 139 3.10 1.19 -10.96
C PHE A 139 4.01 0.97 -12.18
N TYR A 140 4.74 -0.16 -12.22
CA TYR A 140 5.51 -0.60 -13.40
C TYR A 140 4.79 -1.69 -14.22
N GLY A 141 3.54 -2.02 -13.88
CA GLY A 141 2.72 -2.97 -14.63
C GLY A 141 3.15 -4.44 -14.52
N HIS A 142 4.13 -4.77 -13.66
CA HIS A 142 4.62 -6.13 -13.47
C HIS A 142 3.54 -7.07 -12.88
N ALA A 143 2.62 -6.51 -12.10
CA ALA A 143 1.62 -7.29 -11.36
C ALA A 143 0.31 -7.60 -12.09
N LEU A 144 0.15 -7.16 -13.33
CA LEU A 144 -1.15 -7.14 -14.00
C LEU A 144 -1.26 -8.22 -15.10
N GLY A 145 -2.34 -9.00 -15.05
CA GLY A 145 -2.67 -10.10 -15.95
C GLY A 145 -3.31 -9.69 -17.29
N ILE A 146 -3.14 -8.43 -17.67
CA ILE A 146 -3.75 -7.77 -18.85
C ILE A 146 -3.37 -8.43 -20.19
N TRP A 147 -2.27 -9.20 -20.21
CA TRP A 147 -1.73 -9.82 -21.41
C TRP A 147 -2.55 -11.02 -21.91
N GLU A 148 -3.53 -11.50 -21.13
CA GLU A 148 -4.33 -12.67 -21.47
C GLU A 148 -5.53 -12.36 -22.39
N ARG A 149 -5.98 -11.10 -22.49
CA ARG A 149 -7.15 -10.70 -23.29
C ARG A 149 -6.92 -9.36 -24.01
N LYS A 150 -6.82 -9.42 -25.34
CA LYS A 150 -6.57 -8.24 -26.19
C LYS A 150 -7.63 -7.13 -26.05
N SER A 151 -8.89 -7.47 -25.76
CA SER A 151 -9.96 -6.50 -25.53
C SER A 151 -9.75 -5.64 -24.29
N ASP A 152 -9.12 -6.20 -23.27
CA ASP A 152 -8.93 -5.55 -21.98
C ASP A 152 -7.67 -4.68 -22.01
N PHE A 153 -6.79 -4.90 -22.99
CA PHE A 153 -5.52 -4.20 -23.13
C PHE A 153 -5.67 -2.72 -23.49
N ASP A 154 -6.49 -2.37 -24.48
CA ASP A 154 -6.63 -0.97 -24.91
C ASP A 154 -7.28 -0.12 -23.81
N TRP A 155 -8.32 -0.66 -23.17
CA TRP A 155 -8.98 -0.04 -22.02
C TRP A 155 -8.03 0.08 -20.82
N PHE A 156 -7.25 -0.98 -20.56
CA PHE A 156 -6.21 -0.93 -19.54
C PHE A 156 -5.19 0.16 -19.84
N MET A 157 -4.62 0.23 -21.05
CA MET A 157 -3.56 1.20 -21.38
C MET A 157 -4.04 2.64 -21.22
N TYR A 158 -5.28 2.92 -21.61
CA TYR A 158 -5.90 4.23 -21.40
C TYR A 158 -6.00 4.59 -19.91
N ASN A 159 -6.62 3.70 -19.10
CA ASN A 159 -6.78 3.94 -17.67
C ASN A 159 -5.42 3.99 -16.98
N TYR A 160 -4.49 3.12 -17.36
CA TYR A 160 -3.13 3.02 -16.86
C TYR A 160 -2.37 4.34 -17.04
N ALA A 161 -2.37 4.87 -18.27
CA ALA A 161 -1.75 6.15 -18.57
C ALA A 161 -2.42 7.29 -17.78
N SER A 162 -3.75 7.26 -17.65
CA SER A 162 -4.50 8.28 -16.91
C SER A 162 -4.15 8.29 -15.42
N TRP A 163 -4.21 7.15 -14.72
CA TRP A 163 -3.92 7.13 -13.28
C TRP A 163 -2.44 7.42 -13.02
N HIS A 164 -1.52 6.90 -13.84
CA HIS A 164 -0.09 7.16 -13.71
C HIS A 164 0.23 8.65 -13.88
N GLN A 165 -0.49 9.38 -14.74
CA GLN A 165 -0.35 10.83 -14.87
C GLN A 165 -0.97 11.60 -13.69
N ASN A 166 -2.02 11.05 -13.07
CA ASN A 166 -2.73 11.69 -11.96
C ASN A 166 -2.01 11.50 -10.63
N VAL A 167 -1.30 10.38 -10.43
CA VAL A 167 -0.51 10.16 -9.21
C VAL A 167 0.70 11.08 -9.20
N LYS A 168 0.81 11.85 -8.13
CA LYS A 168 1.72 12.98 -8.01
C LYS A 168 2.84 12.78 -7.00
N LEU A 169 2.59 12.02 -5.95
CA LEU A 169 3.59 11.61 -4.97
C LEU A 169 3.05 10.37 -4.29
N ILE A 170 3.93 9.41 -4.04
CA ILE A 170 3.67 8.31 -3.12
C ILE A 170 4.87 8.27 -2.19
N THR A 171 4.61 8.32 -0.88
CA THR A 171 5.69 8.32 0.11
C THR A 171 5.31 7.45 1.29
N SER A 172 6.27 6.70 1.81
CA SER A 172 6.13 5.91 3.03
C SER A 172 6.53 6.73 4.26
N GLN A 173 5.88 6.49 5.40
CA GLN A 173 6.19 7.11 6.70
C GLN A 173 6.13 8.64 6.67
N PHE A 174 5.01 9.18 6.21
CA PHE A 174 4.79 10.61 6.10
C PHE A 174 4.53 11.27 7.46
N ILE A 175 5.26 12.33 7.79
CA ILE A 175 5.13 13.02 9.07
C ILE A 175 3.96 13.99 9.03
N VAL A 176 2.93 13.71 9.81
CA VAL A 176 1.78 14.59 10.02
C VAL A 176 1.95 15.33 11.36
N PRO A 177 1.84 16.68 11.37
CA PRO A 177 2.02 17.47 12.57
C PRO A 177 0.93 17.13 13.59
N SER A 178 1.32 17.09 14.86
CA SER A 178 0.36 17.03 15.96
C SER A 178 -0.47 18.33 16.01
N SER A 179 -1.75 18.20 16.37
CA SER A 179 -2.65 19.34 16.63
C SER A 179 -2.15 20.24 17.77
N LEU A 180 -1.35 19.66 18.68
CA LEU A 180 -0.63 20.35 19.75
C LEU A 180 0.85 20.44 19.34
N HIS A 181 1.31 21.63 18.97
CA HIS A 181 2.67 21.90 18.45
C HIS A 181 3.83 21.31 19.28
N GLN A 182 4.89 20.88 18.57
CA GLN A 182 6.31 20.59 18.94
C GLN A 182 6.62 19.68 20.15
N ASN A 183 5.77 19.58 21.17
CA ASN A 183 6.07 18.85 22.42
C ASN A 183 5.45 17.44 22.49
N ILE A 184 4.88 16.93 21.40
CA ILE A 184 4.27 15.59 21.31
C ILE A 184 4.83 14.88 20.08
N THR A 185 4.93 13.55 20.14
CA THR A 185 5.25 12.71 18.99
C THR A 185 4.26 12.97 17.85
N PRO A 186 4.71 13.23 16.61
CA PRO A 186 3.83 13.43 15.49
C PRO A 186 3.13 12.12 15.12
N TYR A 187 2.06 12.24 14.34
CA TYR A 187 1.49 11.09 13.69
C TYR A 187 2.35 10.74 12.47
N ILE A 188 2.74 9.47 12.34
CA ILE A 188 3.48 8.97 11.18
C ILE A 188 2.49 8.14 10.38
N LEU A 189 2.12 8.66 9.21
CA LEU A 189 1.23 8.01 8.27
C LEU A 189 2.00 6.95 7.47
N ASP A 190 1.49 5.73 7.41
CA ASP A 190 2.18 4.62 6.75
C ASP A 190 2.47 4.90 5.28
N GLN A 191 1.47 5.37 4.53
CA GLN A 191 1.65 5.85 3.16
C GLN A 191 0.78 7.08 2.87
N LEU A 192 1.38 8.09 2.24
CA LEU A 192 0.66 9.22 1.66
C LEU A 192 0.68 9.13 0.13
N TRP A 193 -0.49 9.33 -0.46
CA TRP A 193 -0.69 9.47 -1.90
C TRP A 193 -1.22 10.86 -2.20
N LEU A 194 -0.46 11.63 -2.97
CA LEU A 194 -0.93 12.87 -3.58
C LEU A 194 -1.43 12.53 -4.98
N VAL A 195 -2.67 12.89 -5.29
CA VAL A 195 -3.26 12.65 -6.61
C VAL A 195 -3.91 13.91 -7.16
N CYS A 196 -3.76 14.15 -8.46
CA CYS A 196 -4.49 15.18 -9.16
C CYS A 196 -5.91 14.71 -9.46
N ASP A 197 -6.89 15.51 -9.06
CA ASP A 197 -8.31 15.31 -9.39
C ASP A 197 -8.67 16.08 -10.68
N ALA A 198 -8.13 17.29 -10.82
CA ALA A 198 -8.22 18.12 -12.03
C ALA A 198 -6.93 18.94 -12.23
N LYS A 199 -6.86 19.74 -13.30
CA LYS A 199 -5.66 20.47 -13.75
C LYS A 199 -4.95 21.25 -12.63
N ASN A 200 -5.69 21.81 -11.68
CA ASN A 200 -5.17 22.54 -10.52
C ASN A 200 -5.79 22.04 -9.20
N GLN A 201 -6.12 20.76 -9.11
CA GLN A 201 -6.78 20.20 -7.93
C GLN A 201 -6.08 18.94 -7.49
N VAL A 202 -5.80 18.84 -6.18
CA VAL A 202 -5.16 17.67 -5.60
C VAL A 202 -5.94 17.13 -4.41
N ARG A 203 -5.84 15.82 -4.21
CA ARG A 203 -6.36 15.09 -3.06
C ARG A 203 -5.21 14.46 -2.29
N LEU A 204 -5.34 14.43 -0.97
CA LEU A 204 -4.38 13.82 -0.05
C LEU A 204 -4.99 12.51 0.48
N LEU A 205 -4.50 11.36 0.01
CA LEU A 205 -5.04 10.06 0.42
C LEU A 205 -4.03 9.37 1.33
N GLY A 206 -4.44 9.09 2.57
CA GLY A 206 -3.64 8.32 3.52
C GLY A 206 -4.06 6.86 3.52
N LEU A 207 -3.10 5.96 3.37
CA LEU A 207 -3.31 4.52 3.50
C LEU A 207 -2.60 4.03 4.77
N GLU A 208 -3.39 3.58 5.75
CA GLU A 208 -2.94 3.09 7.04
C GLU A 208 -3.06 1.58 7.14
N ILE A 209 -1.97 0.91 7.47
CA ILE A 209 -1.86 -0.53 7.57
C ILE A 209 -1.87 -0.89 9.04
N SER A 210 -3.07 -1.11 9.54
CA SER A 210 -3.34 -1.44 10.93
C SER A 210 -2.68 -2.77 11.29
N GLY A 211 -1.58 -2.69 12.04
CA GLY A 211 -0.90 -3.85 12.63
C GLY A 211 -1.83 -4.68 13.52
N GLU A 212 -1.50 -5.96 13.73
CA GLU A 212 -2.42 -6.88 14.41
C GLU A 212 -2.67 -6.47 15.88
N GLN A 213 -1.71 -5.76 16.48
CA GLN A 213 -1.75 -5.20 17.83
C GLN A 213 -2.99 -4.30 18.08
N HIS A 214 -3.41 -3.56 17.05
CA HIS A 214 -4.58 -2.67 17.10
C HIS A 214 -5.90 -3.44 17.22
N PHE A 215 -5.93 -4.71 16.81
CA PHE A 215 -7.12 -5.56 16.91
C PHE A 215 -7.17 -6.36 18.22
N PHE A 216 -6.02 -6.60 18.85
CA PHE A 216 -5.95 -7.34 20.12
C PHE A 216 -6.26 -6.49 21.34
N ASN A 217 -5.96 -5.19 21.31
CA ASN A 217 -6.20 -4.31 22.44
C ASN A 217 -7.64 -3.75 22.42
N ARG A 218 -8.59 -4.49 22.98
CA ARG A 218 -9.98 -4.02 23.19
C ARG A 218 -10.09 -2.77 24.06
N ILE A 219 -9.11 -2.53 24.94
CA ILE A 219 -9.07 -1.41 25.89
C ILE A 219 -8.55 -0.13 25.22
N ASP A 220 -7.93 -0.27 24.05
CA ASP A 220 -7.08 0.75 23.43
C ASP A 220 -7.54 1.03 22.00
N ARG A 221 -8.87 0.99 21.76
CA ARG A 221 -9.45 1.49 20.49
C ARG A 221 -9.13 2.97 20.25
N ASP A 222 -8.66 3.66 21.28
CA ASP A 222 -8.15 5.04 21.23
C ASP A 222 -6.66 5.14 20.84
N SER A 223 -5.91 4.02 20.76
CA SER A 223 -4.47 4.08 20.54
C SER A 223 -4.08 3.92 19.05
N LYS A 224 -3.61 5.05 18.51
CA LYS A 224 -3.10 5.36 17.15
C LYS A 224 -4.10 5.59 16.02
N THR A 225 -5.12 4.76 15.82
CA THR A 225 -5.83 4.76 14.53
C THR A 225 -7.06 5.68 14.50
N LEU A 226 -7.85 5.73 15.58
CA LEU A 226 -9.12 6.49 15.65
C LEU A 226 -8.98 7.87 16.30
N GLY A 227 -8.04 8.05 17.25
CA GLY A 227 -7.90 9.30 18.01
C GLY A 227 -7.51 10.53 17.17
N ASN A 228 -6.87 10.32 16.01
CA ASN A 228 -6.39 11.38 15.13
C ASN A 228 -7.24 11.56 13.86
N GLU A 229 -8.29 10.79 13.65
CA GLU A 229 -9.10 10.86 12.41
C GLU A 229 -9.69 12.24 12.18
N ASN A 230 -10.22 12.86 13.24
CA ASN A 230 -10.77 14.22 13.15
C ASN A 230 -9.70 15.26 12.80
N HIS A 231 -8.47 15.05 13.28
CA HIS A 231 -7.33 15.93 12.98
C HIS A 231 -6.82 15.72 11.55
N LEU A 232 -6.66 14.48 11.11
CA LEU A 232 -6.30 14.16 9.73
C LEU A 232 -7.36 14.69 8.75
N LYS A 233 -8.63 14.53 9.10
CA LYS A 233 -9.75 15.05 8.32
C LYS A 233 -9.76 16.59 8.29
N SER A 234 -9.48 17.26 9.40
CA SER A 234 -9.42 18.73 9.43
C SER A 234 -8.24 19.29 8.62
N LEU A 235 -7.15 18.53 8.53
CA LEU A 235 -6.04 18.79 7.61
C LEU A 235 -6.31 18.38 6.16
N GLY A 236 -7.49 17.80 5.87
CA GLY A 236 -7.99 17.43 4.54
C GLY A 236 -7.47 16.11 3.98
N TYR A 237 -6.94 15.21 4.83
CA TYR A 237 -6.60 13.85 4.41
C TYR A 237 -7.84 12.97 4.26
N GLU A 238 -7.87 12.15 3.21
CA GLU A 238 -8.82 11.06 3.03
C GLU A 238 -8.17 9.77 3.50
N MET A 239 -8.64 9.20 4.61
CA MET A 239 -8.01 8.04 5.23
C MET A 239 -8.64 6.72 4.78
N TYR A 240 -7.78 5.74 4.50
CA TYR A 240 -8.13 4.37 4.13
C TYR A 240 -7.39 3.42 5.06
N TYR A 241 -8.10 2.48 5.67
CA TYR A 241 -7.54 1.57 6.67
C TYR A 241 -7.57 0.14 6.16
N VAL A 242 -6.43 -0.54 6.25
CA VAL A 242 -6.24 -1.92 5.81
C VAL A 242 -5.63 -2.71 6.96
N PRO A 243 -6.05 -3.96 7.20
CA PRO A 243 -5.40 -4.77 8.22
C PRO A 243 -4.12 -5.42 7.68
N SER A 244 -3.09 -5.44 8.51
CA SER A 244 -1.77 -5.93 8.12
C SER A 244 -1.75 -7.40 7.68
N TRP A 245 -2.69 -8.24 8.13
CA TRP A 245 -2.74 -9.65 7.71
C TRP A 245 -3.07 -9.82 6.23
N TRP A 246 -3.87 -8.93 5.63
CA TRP A 246 -4.13 -8.95 4.20
C TRP A 246 -2.84 -8.66 3.41
N CYS A 247 -2.00 -7.73 3.88
CA CYS A 247 -0.69 -7.46 3.29
C CYS A 247 0.29 -8.64 3.40
N ARG A 248 0.09 -9.57 4.34
CA ARG A 248 0.89 -10.82 4.43
C ARG A 248 0.47 -11.87 3.41
N VAL A 249 -0.80 -11.84 2.99
CA VAL A 249 -1.39 -12.82 2.06
C VAL A 249 -1.28 -12.31 0.64
N ASP A 250 -1.76 -11.11 0.34
CA ASP A 250 -1.70 -10.51 -0.99
C ASP A 250 -1.65 -8.97 -0.90
N PRO A 251 -0.45 -8.37 -0.77
CA PRO A 251 -0.28 -6.92 -0.74
C PRO A 251 -0.66 -6.25 -2.06
N TYR A 252 -0.65 -6.96 -3.19
CA TYR A 252 -1.05 -6.42 -4.48
C TYR A 252 -2.56 -6.24 -4.55
N ARG A 253 -3.30 -7.23 -4.04
CA ARG A 253 -4.75 -7.12 -3.88
C ARG A 253 -5.11 -5.95 -2.96
N VAL A 254 -4.39 -5.76 -1.86
CA VAL A 254 -4.56 -4.60 -0.97
C VAL A 254 -4.48 -3.28 -1.74
N ILE A 255 -3.40 -3.08 -2.50
CA ILE A 255 -3.21 -1.85 -3.26
C ILE A 255 -4.26 -1.71 -4.37
N CYS A 256 -4.58 -2.79 -5.11
CA CYS A 256 -5.61 -2.76 -6.13
C CYS A 256 -7.00 -2.42 -5.56
N GLU A 257 -7.38 -2.93 -4.38
CA GLU A 257 -8.65 -2.55 -3.74
C GLU A 257 -8.62 -1.08 -3.31
N PHE A 258 -7.52 -0.61 -2.70
CA PHE A 258 -7.35 0.80 -2.36
C PHE A 258 -7.49 1.71 -3.58
N LEU A 259 -6.83 1.38 -4.69
CA LEU A 259 -6.88 2.13 -5.95
C LEU A 259 -8.28 2.19 -6.56
N ASP A 260 -9.04 1.10 -6.46
CA ASP A 260 -10.42 1.01 -6.93
C ASP A 260 -11.36 1.86 -6.06
N VAL A 261 -11.34 1.66 -4.74
CA VAL A 261 -12.25 2.38 -3.83
C VAL A 261 -11.95 3.88 -3.73
N SER A 262 -10.69 4.29 -3.90
CA SER A 262 -10.30 5.70 -3.93
C SER A 262 -10.67 6.41 -5.24
N GLY A 263 -10.98 5.62 -6.27
CA GLY A 263 -11.30 6.08 -7.62
C GLY A 263 -10.09 6.59 -8.42
N ILE A 264 -8.86 6.31 -7.97
CA ILE A 264 -7.62 6.71 -8.67
C ILE A 264 -7.43 5.85 -9.92
N PHE A 265 -7.62 4.53 -9.78
CA PHE A 265 -7.55 3.57 -10.88
C PHE A 265 -8.76 2.63 -10.79
N PRO A 266 -9.91 3.06 -11.35
CA PRO A 266 -11.14 2.27 -11.34
C PRO A 266 -10.92 0.88 -11.95
N ASP A 267 -11.56 -0.14 -11.36
CA ASP A 267 -11.45 -1.55 -11.75
C ASP A 267 -10.04 -2.15 -11.61
N ALA A 268 -9.10 -1.51 -10.88
CA ALA A 268 -7.74 -2.00 -10.68
C ALA A 268 -7.67 -3.50 -10.29
N ILE A 269 -8.62 -3.96 -9.47
CA ILE A 269 -8.74 -5.35 -9.03
C ILE A 269 -8.87 -6.32 -10.20
N ARG A 270 -9.62 -5.97 -11.26
CA ARG A 270 -9.93 -6.89 -12.37
C ARG A 270 -8.67 -7.28 -13.14
N TYR A 271 -7.69 -6.40 -13.17
CA TYR A 271 -6.42 -6.62 -13.86
C TYR A 271 -5.44 -7.48 -13.06
N LEU A 272 -5.70 -7.73 -11.78
CA LEU A 272 -4.87 -8.62 -10.96
C LEU A 272 -5.10 -10.08 -11.37
N ILE A 273 -4.03 -10.84 -11.63
CA ILE A 273 -4.13 -12.30 -11.80
C ILE A 273 -4.70 -12.88 -10.51
N GLY A 274 -5.75 -13.68 -10.56
CA GLY A 274 -6.37 -14.21 -9.33
C GLY A 274 -7.30 -13.22 -8.64
N SER A 275 -7.87 -12.27 -9.36
CA SER A 275 -8.89 -11.34 -8.86
C SER A 275 -10.14 -12.04 -8.29
N GLU A 276 -10.36 -13.31 -8.65
CA GLU A 276 -11.38 -14.18 -8.07
C GLU A 276 -11.10 -14.61 -6.61
N LEU A 277 -9.85 -14.46 -6.13
CA LEU A 277 -9.42 -14.78 -4.77
C LEU A 277 -9.83 -13.68 -3.77
N ASN A 278 -11.14 -13.53 -3.56
CA ASN A 278 -11.72 -12.45 -2.75
C ASN A 278 -11.86 -12.76 -1.25
N SER A 279 -11.29 -13.87 -0.77
CA SER A 279 -11.13 -14.18 0.66
C SER A 279 -9.87 -14.99 0.87
N ILE A 280 -9.29 -14.94 2.08
CA ILE A 280 -8.03 -15.66 2.39
C ILE A 280 -8.21 -17.17 2.19
N ASP A 281 -9.39 -17.72 2.50
CA ASP A 281 -9.69 -19.15 2.28
C ASP A 281 -9.70 -19.57 0.81
N LYS A 282 -9.82 -18.63 -0.13
CA LYS A 282 -9.69 -18.94 -1.56
C LYS A 282 -8.25 -19.05 -2.03
N TYR A 283 -7.27 -18.55 -1.27
CA TYR A 283 -5.85 -18.66 -1.61
C TYR A 283 -5.34 -20.09 -1.34
N ILE A 284 -5.80 -21.03 -2.17
CA ILE A 284 -5.45 -22.45 -2.13
C ILE A 284 -4.99 -22.86 -3.53
N CYS A 285 -3.87 -23.56 -3.61
CA CYS A 285 -3.31 -23.99 -4.89
C CYS A 285 -4.19 -25.07 -5.51
N GLY A 286 -4.59 -24.87 -6.77
CA GLY A 286 -5.43 -25.81 -7.51
C GLY A 286 -4.75 -27.13 -7.90
N ILE A 287 -3.44 -27.28 -7.66
CA ILE A 287 -2.67 -28.51 -7.94
C ILE A 287 -2.37 -29.27 -6.65
N CYS A 288 -1.68 -28.64 -5.70
CA CYS A 288 -1.22 -29.32 -4.48
C CYS A 288 -2.15 -29.11 -3.28
N HIS A 289 -3.20 -28.30 -3.43
CA HIS A 289 -4.17 -27.96 -2.38
C HIS A 289 -3.58 -27.29 -1.14
N ALA A 290 -2.30 -26.91 -1.17
CA ALA A 290 -1.69 -26.16 -0.08
C ALA A 290 -2.01 -24.65 -0.19
N PRO A 291 -2.00 -23.91 0.93
CA PRO A 291 -2.23 -22.47 0.96
C PRO A 291 -1.29 -21.67 0.04
N MET A 292 -1.82 -20.61 -0.54
CA MET A 292 -1.11 -19.62 -1.35
C MET A 292 -1.04 -18.27 -0.64
N VAL A 293 -0.03 -17.50 -1.02
CA VAL A 293 0.21 -16.10 -0.65
C VAL A 293 0.99 -15.48 -1.81
N ARG A 294 0.87 -14.18 -2.04
CA ARG A 294 1.54 -13.46 -3.13
C ARG A 294 2.61 -12.52 -2.57
N TRP A 295 3.84 -13.02 -2.37
CA TRP A 295 4.97 -12.13 -1.98
C TRP A 295 5.65 -11.47 -3.18
N ASN A 296 5.41 -12.00 -4.38
CA ASN A 296 5.86 -11.42 -5.64
C ASN A 296 4.77 -11.58 -6.69
N TRP A 297 4.78 -10.74 -7.73
CA TRP A 297 3.71 -10.72 -8.73
C TRP A 297 3.50 -12.08 -9.41
N ASP A 298 4.59 -12.81 -9.66
CA ASP A 298 4.62 -14.07 -10.38
C ASP A 298 4.34 -15.30 -9.49
N TRP A 299 4.04 -15.10 -8.20
CA TRP A 299 3.85 -16.20 -7.27
C TRP A 299 2.65 -17.08 -7.59
N ILE A 300 1.54 -16.44 -7.97
CA ILE A 300 0.29 -17.10 -8.33
C ILE A 300 0.21 -17.09 -9.86
N GLN A 301 0.16 -18.29 -10.44
CA GLN A 301 0.14 -18.50 -11.88
C GLN A 301 -1.18 -19.16 -12.28
N LYS A 302 -1.68 -18.79 -13.46
CA LYS A 302 -2.78 -19.51 -14.13
C LYS A 302 -2.20 -20.68 -14.90
N CYS A 303 -2.70 -21.89 -14.68
CA CYS A 303 -2.30 -23.07 -15.46
C CYS A 303 -3.51 -23.94 -15.80
N LYS A 304 -3.38 -24.80 -16.83
CA LYS A 304 -4.40 -25.78 -17.20
C LYS A 304 -4.16 -27.09 -16.47
N VAL A 305 -5.17 -27.60 -15.77
CA VAL A 305 -5.21 -28.95 -15.18
C VAL A 305 -6.39 -29.68 -15.81
N GLY A 306 -6.09 -30.62 -16.72
CA GLY A 306 -7.13 -31.24 -17.56
C GLY A 306 -7.85 -30.18 -18.40
N ASN A 307 -9.19 -30.14 -18.28
CA ASN A 307 -10.04 -29.18 -19.01
C ASN A 307 -10.30 -27.88 -18.24
N SER A 308 -9.75 -27.73 -17.04
CA SER A 308 -9.99 -26.57 -16.16
C SER A 308 -8.77 -25.68 -16.07
N THR A 309 -8.98 -24.36 -16.03
CA THR A 309 -7.94 -23.40 -15.62
C THR A 309 -7.99 -23.25 -14.11
N VAL A 310 -6.83 -23.36 -13.47
CA VAL A 310 -6.67 -23.20 -12.02
C VAL A 310 -5.59 -22.16 -11.71
N LEU A 311 -5.63 -21.63 -10.50
CA LEU A 311 -4.55 -20.83 -9.93
C LEU A 311 -3.66 -21.73 -9.09
N ALA A 312 -2.36 -21.63 -9.26
CA ALA A 312 -1.39 -22.47 -8.56
C ALA A 312 -0.16 -21.67 -8.13
N HIS A 313 0.61 -22.25 -7.18
CA HIS A 313 1.96 -21.78 -6.93
C HIS A 313 2.78 -21.82 -8.23
N LYS A 314 3.64 -20.82 -8.45
CA LYS A 314 4.59 -20.78 -9.56
C LYS A 314 5.33 -22.11 -9.73
N SER A 315 5.84 -22.66 -8.62
CA SER A 315 6.55 -23.93 -8.64
C SER A 315 5.67 -25.10 -9.09
N CYS A 316 4.43 -25.21 -8.60
CA CYS A 316 3.49 -26.25 -9.03
C CYS A 316 3.14 -26.13 -10.53
N ALA A 317 2.90 -24.91 -11.01
CA ALA A 317 2.59 -24.66 -12.43
C ALA A 317 3.76 -25.08 -13.35
N ILE A 318 5.00 -24.74 -12.98
CA ILE A 318 6.21 -25.11 -13.74
C ILE A 318 6.37 -26.63 -13.81
N HIS A 319 6.27 -27.33 -12.67
CA HIS A 319 6.47 -28.80 -12.64
C HIS A 319 5.41 -29.55 -13.44
N GLN A 320 4.18 -29.04 -13.47
CA GLN A 320 3.11 -29.59 -14.28
C GLN A 320 3.37 -29.41 -15.78
N SER A 321 3.87 -28.25 -16.20
CA SER A 321 4.22 -28.00 -17.61
C SER A 321 5.34 -28.91 -18.11
N SER A 322 6.32 -29.26 -17.26
CA SER A 322 7.41 -30.18 -17.58
C SER A 322 7.04 -31.66 -17.58
N SER A 323 5.88 -32.04 -17.03
CA SER A 323 5.38 -33.42 -17.02
C SER A 323 4.39 -33.72 -18.15
N CYS A 324 4.09 -32.72 -18.99
CA CYS A 324 3.27 -32.84 -20.20
C CYS A 324 4.09 -32.78 -21.51
N CYS A 325 5.42 -32.75 -21.42
CA CYS A 325 6.35 -32.77 -22.57
C CYS A 325 7.05 -34.11 -22.69
#